data_AF-A0A2V9SVJ9-F1
#
_entry.id   AF-A0A2V9SVJ9-F1
#
_cell.length_a   1.000
_cell.length_b   1.000
_cell.length_c   1.000
_cell.angle_alpha   90.00
_cell.angle_beta   90.00
_cell.angle_gamma   90.00
#
_symmetry.space_group_name_H-M   'P 1'
#
loop_
_entity.id
_entity.type
_entity.pdbx_description
1 polymer ?
#
loop_
_entity_poly.entity_id
_entity_poly.type
_entity_poly.pdbx_seq_one_letter_code
_entity_poly.pdbx_strand_id
1 'polypeptide(L)'
;MATSDLQEMHNHFRELLDAGMKSLAEKSGKDGLPAAPDTSTKAGEVPAPSADTNVDNELQQQQKDADQTEAEVPQQDSGGE
;
A
#
# COMPACT_ATOMS: atom_id res chain seq x y z
N MET A 1 4.91 -40.69 -23.20
CA MET A 1 5.94 -41.12 -22.23
C MET A 1 6.81 -39.94 -21.79
N ALA A 2 7.38 -39.13 -22.69
CA ALA A 2 8.20 -37.97 -22.30
C ALA A 2 7.49 -36.87 -21.47
N THR A 3 6.18 -36.69 -21.63
CA THR A 3 5.41 -35.68 -20.89
C THR A 3 5.12 -36.07 -19.44
N SER A 4 5.03 -37.37 -19.14
CA SER A 4 4.82 -37.88 -17.77
C SER A 4 6.09 -37.74 -16.95
N ASP A 5 7.23 -38.16 -17.53
CA ASP A 5 8.56 -37.98 -16.94
C ASP A 5 8.83 -36.51 -16.60
N LEU A 6 8.50 -35.58 -17.51
CA LEU A 6 8.68 -34.14 -17.27
C LEU A 6 7.82 -33.63 -16.10
N GLN A 7 6.59 -34.13 -15.97
CA GLN A 7 5.71 -33.78 -14.85
C GLN A 7 6.25 -34.32 -13.53
N GLU A 8 6.77 -35.54 -13.52
CA GLU A 8 7.42 -36.12 -12.35
C GLU A 8 8.68 -35.34 -11.94
N MET A 9 9.54 -34.98 -12.90
CA MET A 9 10.72 -34.15 -12.64
C MET A 9 10.33 -32.77 -12.10
N HIS A 10 9.27 -32.15 -12.64
CA HIS A 10 8.78 -30.87 -12.17
C HIS A 10 8.22 -30.96 -10.75
N ASN A 11 7.45 -32.00 -10.44
CA ASN A 11 6.91 -32.22 -9.11
C ASN A 11 8.03 -32.45 -8.10
N HIS A 12 9.01 -33.28 -8.43
CA HIS A 12 10.16 -33.52 -7.58
C HIS A 12 11.03 -32.27 -7.37
N PHE A 13 11.24 -31.48 -8.42
CA PHE A 13 11.96 -30.21 -8.32
C PHE A 13 11.23 -29.22 -7.41
N ARG A 14 9.90 -29.13 -7.53
CA ARG A 14 9.09 -28.25 -6.68
C ARG A 14 9.11 -28.69 -5.22
N GLU A 15 9.05 -29.99 -4.96
CA GLU A 15 9.17 -30.55 -3.61
C GLU A 15 10.55 -30.24 -3.00
N LEU A 16 11.63 -30.40 -3.77
CA LEU A 16 12.98 -30.08 -3.33
C LEU A 16 13.16 -28.59 -3.01
N LEU A 17 12.60 -27.71 -3.85
CA LEU A 17 12.60 -26.27 -3.59
C LEU A 17 11.84 -25.91 -2.31
N ASP A 18 10.66 -26.49 -2.10
CA ASP A 18 9.85 -26.22 -0.92
C ASP A 18 10.54 -26.71 0.36
N ALA A 19 11.09 -27.92 0.34
CA ALA A 19 11.88 -28.45 1.45
C ALA A 19 13.13 -27.60 1.75
N GLY A 20 13.82 -27.14 0.71
CA GLY A 20 14.97 -26.25 0.82
C GLY A 20 14.62 -24.89 1.43
N MET A 21 13.54 -24.26 0.95
CA MET A 21 13.05 -22.99 1.51
C MET A 21 12.56 -23.15 2.94
N LYS A 22 11.87 -24.24 3.28
CA LYS A 22 11.44 -24.54 4.64
C LYS A 22 12.63 -24.67 5.58
N SER A 23 13.64 -25.43 5.19
CA SER A 23 14.88 -25.59 5.98
C SER A 23 15.59 -24.26 6.18
N LEU A 24 15.65 -23.42 5.15
CA LEU A 24 16.19 -22.06 5.24
C LEU A 24 15.38 -21.19 6.22
N ALA A 25 14.06 -21.25 6.17
CA ALA A 25 13.18 -20.50 7.07
C ALA A 25 13.33 -20.96 8.53
N GLU A 26 13.39 -22.27 8.78
CA GLU A 26 13.57 -22.84 10.12
C GLU A 26 14.93 -22.47 10.75
N LYS A 27 15.96 -22.37 9.90
CA LYS A 27 17.33 -21.98 10.27
C LYS A 27 17.57 -20.47 10.18
N SER A 28 16.64 -19.68 9.68
CA SER A 28 16.76 -18.22 9.65
C SER A 28 16.88 -17.71 11.09
N GLY A 29 17.92 -16.93 11.38
CA GLY A 29 18.22 -16.47 12.74
C GLY A 29 18.90 -17.49 13.66
N LYS A 30 19.29 -18.67 13.16
CA LYS A 30 20.02 -19.73 13.89
C LYS A 30 21.26 -20.15 13.10
N ASP A 31 22.20 -20.87 13.71
CA ASP A 31 23.39 -21.42 13.04
C ASP A 31 24.24 -20.41 12.24
N GLY A 32 24.24 -19.12 12.61
CA GLY A 32 24.98 -18.05 11.90
C GLY A 32 24.25 -17.44 10.70
N LEU A 33 23.03 -17.89 10.39
CA LEU A 33 22.14 -17.22 9.43
C LEU A 33 21.49 -16.00 10.10
N PRO A 34 21.52 -14.81 9.47
CA PRO A 34 20.85 -13.64 10.04
C PRO A 34 19.34 -13.90 10.11
N ALA A 35 18.73 -13.47 11.21
CA ALA A 35 17.27 -13.40 11.25
C ALA A 35 16.80 -12.41 10.18
N ALA A 36 15.62 -12.65 9.61
CA ALA A 36 15.00 -11.64 8.77
C ALA A 36 14.90 -10.33 9.59
N PRO A 37 15.23 -9.18 9.00
CA PRO A 37 15.04 -7.91 9.69
C PRO A 37 13.58 -7.77 10.07
N ASP A 38 13.32 -7.29 11.28
CA ASP A 38 11.97 -6.98 11.73
C ASP A 38 11.37 -5.92 10.79
N THR A 39 10.31 -6.30 10.08
CA THR A 39 9.59 -5.40 9.16
C THR A 39 8.51 -4.59 9.88
N SER A 40 8.34 -4.81 11.18
CA SER A 40 7.38 -4.06 11.99
C SER A 40 7.79 -2.60 12.05
N THR A 41 6.84 -1.72 11.77
CA THR A 41 7.02 -0.29 11.99
C THR A 41 6.92 -0.02 13.49
N LYS A 42 7.98 0.54 14.07
CA LYS A 42 7.87 1.15 15.40
C LYS A 42 7.32 2.55 15.21
N ALA A 43 6.33 2.92 16.02
CA ALA A 43 5.97 4.34 16.15
C ALA A 43 7.26 5.09 16.51
N GLY A 44 7.57 6.14 15.74
CA GLY A 44 8.74 6.96 16.01
C GLY A 44 8.67 7.56 17.42
N GLU A 45 9.82 7.91 18.00
CA GLU A 45 9.90 8.57 19.31
C GLU A 45 9.12 9.89 19.35
N VAL A 46 8.87 10.48 18.18
CA VAL A 46 8.08 11.68 18.02
C VAL A 46 6.60 11.31 17.89
N PRO A 47 5.72 11.83 18.76
CA PRO A 47 4.28 11.63 18.61
C PRO A 47 3.82 12.18 17.25
N ALA A 48 2.83 11.52 16.65
CA ALA A 48 2.21 12.01 15.43
C ALA A 48 1.70 13.45 15.65
N PRO A 49 1.80 14.33 14.64
CA PRO A 49 1.22 15.67 14.74
C PRO A 49 -0.28 15.57 15.06
N SER A 50 -0.79 16.55 15.82
CA SER A 50 -2.22 16.67 16.07
C SER A 50 -2.98 16.82 14.76
N ALA A 51 -4.19 16.25 14.70
CA ALA A 51 -5.10 16.47 13.58
C ALA A 51 -5.34 17.98 13.37
N ASP A 52 -5.47 18.39 12.10
CA ASP A 52 -5.76 19.77 11.78
C ASP A 52 -7.17 20.12 12.26
N THR A 53 -7.29 21.18 13.06
CA THR A 53 -8.56 21.65 13.63
C THR A 53 -9.32 22.59 12.70
N ASN A 54 -8.70 22.99 11.58
CA ASN A 54 -9.24 24.00 10.67
C ASN A 54 -9.99 23.40 9.47
N VAL A 55 -10.00 22.07 9.33
CA VAL A 55 -10.63 21.35 8.21
C VAL A 55 -12.11 21.72 8.05
N ASP A 56 -12.84 21.89 9.16
CA ASP A 56 -14.24 22.32 9.12
C ASP A 56 -14.40 23.74 8.53
N ASN A 57 -13.50 24.66 8.88
CA ASN A 57 -13.54 26.04 8.36
C ASN A 57 -13.13 26.08 6.88
N GLU A 58 -12.09 25.33 6.49
CA GLU A 58 -11.66 25.23 5.10
C GLU A 58 -12.76 24.62 4.23
N LEU A 59 -13.44 23.58 4.72
CA LEU A 59 -14.57 22.98 4.00
C LEU A 59 -15.74 23.96 3.86
N GLN A 60 -16.08 24.70 4.92
CA GLN A 60 -17.12 25.73 4.85
C GLN A 60 -16.76 26.90 3.92
N GLN A 61 -15.49 27.31 3.86
CA GLN A 61 -15.02 28.31 2.90
C GLN A 61 -15.16 27.79 1.48
N GLN A 62 -14.62 26.60 1.21
CA GLN A 62 -14.67 26.00 -0.12
C GLN A 62 -16.12 25.85 -0.61
N GLN A 63 -17.05 25.52 0.27
CA GLN A 63 -18.46 25.42 -0.08
C GLN A 63 -19.07 26.78 -0.45
N LYS A 64 -18.77 27.83 0.31
CA LYS A 64 -19.21 29.20 -0.01
C LYS A 64 -18.62 29.70 -1.31
N ASP A 65 -17.32 29.48 -1.54
CA ASP A 65 -16.66 29.90 -2.77
C ASP A 65 -17.24 29.17 -3.99
N ALA A 66 -17.57 27.89 -3.84
CA ALA A 66 -18.27 27.11 -4.87
C ALA A 66 -19.68 27.64 -5.11
N ASP A 67 -20.48 27.88 -4.07
CA ASP A 67 -21.83 28.45 -4.18
C ASP A 67 -21.81 29.82 -4.87
N GLN A 68 -20.82 30.67 -4.55
CA GLN A 68 -20.63 31.97 -5.20
C GLN A 68 -20.25 31.81 -6.67
N THR A 69 -19.30 30.94 -6.97
CA THR A 69 -18.87 30.67 -8.34
C THR A 69 -20.03 30.14 -9.19
N GLU A 70 -20.81 29.20 -8.65
CA GLU A 70 -22.00 28.65 -9.32
C GLU A 70 -23.07 29.72 -9.56
N ALA A 71 -23.20 30.71 -8.68
CA ALA A 71 -24.11 31.84 -8.86
C ALA A 71 -23.62 32.89 -9.88
N GLU A 72 -22.31 33.03 -10.06
CA GLU A 72 -21.71 33.96 -11.04
C GLU A 72 -21.75 33.41 -12.48
N VAL A 73 -21.65 32.09 -12.66
CA VAL A 73 -21.73 31.41 -13.97
C VAL A 73 -22.99 31.76 -14.79
N PRO A 74 -24.23 31.74 -14.26
CA PRO A 74 -25.43 32.11 -15.04
C PRO A 74 -25.50 33.60 -15.43
N GLN A 75 -24.78 34.49 -14.73
CA GLN A 75 -24.72 35.91 -15.08
C GLN A 75 -23.75 36.21 -16.24
N GLN A 76 -22.77 35.36 -16.49
CA GLN A 76 -21.80 35.55 -17.59
C GLN A 76 -22.28 34.99 -18.94
N ASP A 77 -23.20 34.01 -18.95
CA ASP A 77 -23.80 33.47 -20.19
C ASP A 77 -24.93 34.37 -20.75
N SER A 78 -25.47 35.29 -19.94
CA SER A 78 -26.55 36.21 -20.33
C SER A 78 -26.08 37.56 -20.90
N GLY A 79 -24.79 37.68 -21.27
CA GLY A 79 -24.16 38.95 -21.68
C GLY A 79 -23.54 38.99 -23.07
N GLY A 80 -23.84 38.02 -23.94
CA GLY A 80 -23.32 37.93 -25.32
C GLY A 80 -24.41 37.92 -26.37
N GLU A 81 -25.05 39.08 -26.57
CA GLU A 81 -25.80 39.41 -27.80
C GLU A 81 -24.87 39.97 -28.89
#